data_AF-A0A8C4LLX7-F1
#
_entry.id   AF-A0A8C4LLX7-F1
#
_cell.length_a   1.000
_cell.length_b   1.000
_cell.length_c   1.000
_cell.angle_alpha   90.00
_cell.angle_beta   90.00
_cell.angle_gamma   90.00
#
_symmetry.space_group_name_H-M   'P 1'
#
loop_
_entity.id
_entity.type
_entity.pdbx_description
1 polymer ?
#
loop_
_entity_poly.entity_id
_entity_poly.type
_entity_poly.pdbx_seq_one_letter_code
_entity_poly.pdbx_strand_id
1 'polypeptide(L)'
;MQVFFSKFQNCLIKTRKIEARVSADEDLKLSDLLKYYLRESQAAKDLLYRRSRSLVDYENANKALDKARAKNKDVLQAETSQQLCCQKFEKISESAKQELIDFKTRRVAAFRKNLVELAELELKHAKGNLQLLQNCLAVLNGDT
;
A
#
# COMPACT_ATOMS: atom_id res chain seq x y z
N MET A 1 8.23 50.14 -19.48
CA MET A 1 9.10 49.13 -18.82
C MET A 1 8.47 48.59 -17.52
N GLN A 2 8.04 49.44 -16.58
CA GLN A 2 7.44 48.99 -15.30
C GLN A 2 6.17 48.11 -15.45
N VAL A 3 5.28 48.43 -16.39
CA VAL A 3 4.03 47.67 -16.65
C VAL A 3 4.30 46.24 -17.13
N PHE A 4 5.32 46.05 -17.97
CA PHE A 4 5.72 44.73 -18.46
C PHE A 4 6.22 43.86 -17.31
N PHE A 5 7.09 44.39 -16.45
CA PHE A 5 7.61 43.67 -15.29
C PHE A 5 6.49 43.25 -14.33
N SER A 6 5.50 44.11 -14.10
CA SER A 6 4.33 43.74 -13.28
C SER A 6 3.48 42.62 -13.89
N LYS A 7 3.24 42.66 -15.21
CA LYS A 7 2.53 41.59 -15.95
C LYS A 7 3.31 40.27 -15.87
N PHE A 8 4.62 40.31 -16.09
CA PHE A 8 5.51 39.15 -16.00
C PHE A 8 5.55 38.54 -14.59
N GLN A 9 5.70 39.38 -13.57
CA GLN A 9 5.67 38.95 -12.17
C GLN A 9 4.35 38.23 -11.82
N ASN A 10 3.21 38.78 -12.26
CA ASN A 10 1.90 38.15 -12.04
C ASN A 10 1.83 36.75 -12.69
N CYS A 11 2.36 36.60 -13.91
CA CYS A 11 2.46 35.32 -14.59
C CYS A 11 3.28 34.29 -13.84
N LEU A 12 4.45 34.68 -13.31
CA LEU A 12 5.27 33.79 -12.50
C LEU A 12 4.56 33.37 -11.21
N ILE A 13 3.86 34.29 -10.54
CA ILE A 13 3.09 33.99 -9.32
C ILE A 13 1.98 32.98 -9.62
N LYS A 14 1.25 33.14 -10.74
CA LYS A 14 0.20 32.20 -11.15
C LYS A 14 0.77 30.82 -11.45
N THR A 15 1.90 30.77 -12.17
CA THR A 15 2.60 29.50 -12.49
C THR A 15 3.01 28.78 -11.22
N ARG A 16 3.68 29.47 -10.30
CA ARG A 16 4.11 28.90 -9.01
C ARG A 16 2.94 28.35 -8.20
N LYS A 17 1.79 29.03 -8.18
CA LYS A 17 0.59 28.57 -7.48
C LYS A 17 0.03 27.27 -8.08
N ILE A 18 0.04 27.15 -9.40
CA ILE A 18 -0.41 25.93 -10.06
C ILE A 18 0.58 24.79 -9.82
N GLU A 19 1.88 25.01 -9.95
CA GLU A 19 2.90 24.00 -9.65
C GLU A 19 2.79 23.44 -8.23
N ALA A 20 2.59 24.33 -7.24
CA ALA A 20 2.37 23.91 -5.85
C ALA A 20 1.12 23.04 -5.69
N ARG A 21 0.06 23.33 -6.45
CA ARG A 21 -1.17 22.52 -6.45
C ARG A 21 -0.97 21.17 -7.13
N VAL A 22 -0.29 21.14 -8.28
CA VAL A 22 0.06 19.89 -8.99
C VAL A 22 0.82 18.95 -8.05
N SER A 23 1.87 19.46 -7.41
CA SER A 23 2.66 18.69 -6.46
C SER A 23 1.83 18.15 -5.29
N ALA A 24 0.91 18.96 -4.75
CA ALA A 24 0.04 18.51 -3.66
C ALA A 24 -0.98 17.45 -4.11
N ASP A 25 -1.57 17.61 -5.30
CA ASP A 25 -2.56 16.68 -5.85
C ASP A 25 -1.90 15.31 -6.15
N GLU A 26 -0.70 15.30 -6.73
CA GLU A 26 0.10 14.10 -7.02
C GLU A 26 0.57 13.40 -5.74
N ASP A 27 1.13 14.14 -4.78
CA ASP A 27 1.62 13.58 -3.52
C ASP A 27 0.47 12.95 -2.72
N LEU A 28 -0.69 13.63 -2.62
CA LEU A 28 -1.86 13.08 -1.95
C LEU A 28 -2.31 11.75 -2.59
N LYS A 29 -2.38 11.71 -3.92
CA LYS A 29 -2.84 10.54 -4.69
C LYS A 29 -1.93 9.33 -4.50
N LEU A 30 -0.61 9.53 -4.45
CA LEU A 30 0.37 8.45 -4.29
C LEU A 30 0.52 8.05 -2.82
N SER A 31 0.65 9.02 -1.92
CA SER A 31 0.89 8.80 -0.50
C SER A 31 -0.21 7.99 0.17
N ASP A 32 -1.48 8.23 -0.17
CA ASP A 32 -2.61 7.50 0.43
C ASP A 32 -2.60 6.02 0.06
N LEU A 33 -2.31 5.71 -1.21
CA LEU A 33 -2.18 4.32 -1.66
C LEU A 33 -1.02 3.61 -0.95
N LEU A 34 0.15 4.25 -0.90
CA LEU A 34 1.34 3.68 -0.28
C LEU A 34 1.12 3.43 1.21
N LYS A 35 0.52 4.39 1.94
CA LYS A 35 0.20 4.24 3.37
C LYS A 35 -0.77 3.08 3.61
N TYR A 36 -1.80 2.93 2.77
CA TYR A 36 -2.73 1.81 2.87
C TYR A 36 -2.02 0.47 2.69
N TYR A 37 -1.23 0.31 1.62
CA TYR A 37 -0.55 -0.95 1.34
C TYR A 37 0.64 -1.24 2.27
N LEU A 38 1.23 -0.24 2.90
CA LEU A 38 2.18 -0.43 3.99
C LEU A 38 1.51 -1.11 5.18
N ARG A 39 0.32 -0.64 5.58
CA ARG A 39 -0.45 -1.23 6.69
C ARG A 39 -0.91 -2.65 6.36
N GLU A 40 -1.43 -2.88 5.16
CA GLU A 40 -1.84 -4.22 4.73
C GLU A 40 -0.63 -5.18 4.66
N SER A 41 0.53 -4.71 4.21
CA SER A 41 1.77 -5.52 4.21
C SER A 41 2.21 -5.90 5.63
N GLN A 42 2.06 -4.98 6.59
CA GLN A 42 2.33 -5.25 7.99
C GLN A 42 1.34 -6.28 8.57
N ALA A 43 0.05 -6.17 8.25
CA ALA A 43 -0.95 -7.15 8.66
C ALA A 43 -0.66 -8.55 8.10
N ALA A 44 -0.24 -8.65 6.83
CA ALA A 44 0.18 -9.91 6.21
C ALA A 44 1.42 -10.51 6.92
N LYS A 45 2.39 -9.67 7.29
CA LYS A 45 3.56 -10.08 8.09
C LYS A 45 3.14 -10.60 9.46
N ASP A 46 2.23 -9.92 10.15
CA ASP A 46 1.75 -10.33 11.48
C ASP A 46 0.95 -11.65 11.42
N LEU A 47 0.20 -11.89 10.33
CA LEU A 47 -0.45 -13.16 10.07
C LEU A 47 0.57 -14.31 9.90
N LEU A 48 1.60 -14.09 9.09
CA LEU A 48 2.68 -15.06 8.90
C LEU A 48 3.46 -15.34 10.20
N TYR A 49 3.66 -14.31 11.02
CA TYR A 49 4.28 -14.47 12.34
C TYR A 49 3.43 -15.35 13.27
N ARG A 50 2.11 -15.09 13.35
CA ARG A 50 1.18 -15.95 14.12
C ARG A 50 1.17 -17.40 13.61
N ARG A 51 1.20 -17.59 12.30
CA ARG A 51 1.32 -18.92 11.68
C ARG A 51 2.61 -19.62 12.10
N SER A 52 3.74 -18.93 12.00
CA SER A 52 5.05 -19.44 12.40
C SER A 52 5.06 -19.84 13.88
N ARG A 53 4.48 -19.03 14.76
CA ARG A 53 4.37 -19.37 16.18
C ARG A 53 3.52 -20.62 16.42
N SER A 54 2.38 -20.73 15.73
CA SER A 54 1.53 -21.92 15.84
C SER A 54 2.20 -23.19 15.32
N LEU A 55 3.09 -23.07 14.31
CA LEU A 55 3.90 -24.20 13.83
C LEU A 55 4.87 -24.67 14.92
N VAL A 56 5.58 -23.74 15.57
CA VAL A 56 6.49 -24.07 16.66
C VAL A 56 5.74 -24.76 17.82
N ASP A 57 4.55 -24.27 18.18
CA ASP A 57 3.72 -24.90 19.21
C ASP A 57 3.33 -26.35 18.80
N TYR A 58 2.97 -26.54 17.54
CA TYR A 58 2.64 -27.86 16.98
C TYR A 58 3.83 -28.83 16.97
N GLU A 59 5.01 -28.37 16.53
CA GLU A 59 6.24 -29.16 16.55
C GLU A 59 6.64 -29.57 17.98
N ASN A 60 6.45 -28.68 18.95
CA ASN A 60 6.71 -28.98 20.35
C ASN A 60 5.72 -30.01 20.91
N ALA A 61 4.44 -29.91 20.54
CA ALA A 61 3.42 -30.89 20.93
C ALA A 61 3.69 -32.27 20.31
N ASN A 62 4.14 -32.32 19.05
CA ASN A 62 4.61 -33.57 18.40
C ASN A 62 5.76 -34.21 19.19
N LYS A 63 6.81 -33.44 19.53
CA LYS A 63 7.94 -33.94 20.33
C LYS A 63 7.51 -34.42 21.71
N ALA A 64 6.53 -33.76 22.34
CA ALA A 64 6.00 -34.16 23.64
C ALA A 64 5.22 -35.49 23.54
N LEU A 65 4.43 -35.66 22.48
CA LEU A 65 3.73 -36.90 22.18
C LEU A 65 4.69 -38.06 21.95
N ASP A 66 5.76 -37.87 21.20
CA ASP A 66 6.78 -38.91 20.98
C ASP A 66 7.42 -39.36 22.31
N LYS A 67 7.71 -38.41 23.21
CA LYS A 67 8.22 -38.71 24.56
C LYS A 67 7.20 -39.46 25.42
N ALA A 68 5.93 -39.09 25.36
CA ALA A 68 4.85 -39.76 26.09
C ALA A 68 4.68 -41.22 25.62
N ARG A 69 4.70 -41.43 24.29
CA ARG A 69 4.68 -42.76 23.66
C ARG A 69 5.88 -43.61 24.06
N ALA A 70 7.09 -43.06 24.01
CA ALA A 70 8.31 -43.77 24.41
C ALA A 70 8.29 -44.21 25.88
N LYS A 71 7.61 -43.46 26.76
CA LYS A 71 7.46 -43.77 28.19
C LYS A 71 6.20 -44.56 28.52
N ASN A 72 5.31 -44.81 27.55
CA ASN A 72 3.95 -45.33 27.75
C ASN A 72 3.17 -44.62 28.88
N LYS A 73 3.35 -43.29 29.00
CA LYS A 73 2.77 -42.49 30.07
C LYS A 73 2.14 -41.22 29.51
N ASP A 74 0.93 -40.88 29.97
CA ASP A 74 0.19 -39.66 29.62
C ASP A 74 -0.09 -39.51 28.10
N VAL A 75 -0.10 -40.62 27.36
CA VAL A 75 -0.21 -40.63 25.88
C VAL A 75 -1.48 -39.95 25.39
N LEU A 76 -2.65 -40.30 25.94
CA LEU A 76 -3.94 -39.72 25.53
C LEU A 76 -3.98 -38.20 25.71
N GLN A 77 -3.38 -37.68 26.79
CA GLN A 77 -3.31 -36.24 27.05
C GLN A 77 -2.39 -35.55 26.02
N ALA A 78 -1.23 -36.15 25.73
CA ALA A 78 -0.31 -35.63 24.74
C ALA A 78 -0.89 -35.66 23.32
N GLU A 79 -1.64 -36.71 22.96
CA GLU A 79 -2.35 -36.80 21.68
C GLU A 79 -3.40 -35.71 21.52
N THR A 80 -4.22 -35.50 22.55
CA THR A 80 -5.23 -34.43 22.53
C THR A 80 -4.58 -33.04 22.35
N SER A 81 -3.49 -32.77 23.09
CA SER A 81 -2.74 -31.52 22.98
C SER A 81 -2.15 -31.31 21.57
N GLN A 82 -1.54 -32.36 21.01
CA GLN A 82 -1.00 -32.33 19.65
C GLN A 82 -2.09 -32.06 18.61
N GLN A 83 -3.25 -32.70 18.74
CA GLN A 83 -4.36 -32.53 17.82
C GLN A 83 -4.91 -31.10 17.84
N LEU A 84 -5.03 -30.49 19.03
CA LEU A 84 -5.44 -29.09 19.18
C LEU A 84 -4.44 -28.13 18.54
N CYS A 85 -3.13 -28.35 18.74
CA CYS A 85 -2.10 -27.55 18.09
C CYS A 85 -2.10 -27.72 16.56
N CYS A 86 -2.32 -28.94 16.06
CA CYS A 86 -2.44 -29.26 14.64
C CYS A 86 -3.58 -28.47 13.99
N GLN A 87 -4.79 -28.60 14.55
CA GLN A 87 -5.99 -27.91 14.05
C GLN A 87 -5.82 -26.39 14.04
N LYS A 88 -5.19 -25.84 15.09
CA LYS A 88 -4.90 -24.40 15.15
C LYS A 88 -3.93 -23.97 14.04
N PHE A 89 -2.86 -24.72 13.83
CA PHE A 89 -1.88 -24.44 12.79
C PHE A 89 -2.48 -24.55 11.38
N GLU A 90 -3.28 -25.58 11.13
CA GLU A 90 -3.99 -25.80 9.86
C GLU A 90 -4.96 -24.66 9.56
N LYS A 91 -5.80 -24.29 10.53
CA LYS A 91 -6.75 -23.18 10.38
C LYS A 91 -6.06 -21.86 10.06
N ILE A 92 -4.96 -21.53 10.76
CA ILE A 92 -4.19 -20.31 10.46
C ILE A 92 -3.54 -20.42 9.08
N SER A 93 -3.03 -21.60 8.70
CA SER A 93 -2.38 -21.81 7.41
C SER A 93 -3.33 -21.65 6.23
N GLU A 94 -4.55 -22.17 6.35
CA GLU A 94 -5.60 -22.02 5.34
C GLU A 94 -5.99 -20.55 5.16
N SER A 95 -6.29 -19.87 6.26
CA SER A 95 -6.60 -18.43 6.23
C SER A 95 -5.43 -17.61 5.68
N ALA A 96 -4.19 -17.88 6.09
CA ALA A 96 -3.01 -17.19 5.59
C ALA A 96 -2.81 -17.38 4.08
N LYS A 97 -3.06 -18.58 3.55
CA LYS A 97 -2.95 -18.84 2.12
C LYS A 97 -3.97 -17.99 1.34
N GLN A 98 -5.22 -17.98 1.78
CA GLN A 98 -6.27 -17.22 1.11
C GLN A 98 -6.00 -15.71 1.18
N GLU A 99 -5.69 -15.19 2.37
CA GLU A 99 -5.40 -13.75 2.58
C GLU A 99 -4.22 -13.25 1.75
N LEU A 100 -3.16 -14.06 1.59
CA LEU A 100 -2.01 -13.66 0.77
C LEU A 100 -2.33 -13.62 -0.73
N ILE A 101 -3.19 -14.53 -1.21
CA ILE A 101 -3.67 -14.52 -2.60
C ILE A 101 -4.52 -13.28 -2.85
N ASP A 102 -5.46 -12.99 -1.95
CA ASP A 102 -6.36 -11.85 -2.05
C ASP A 102 -5.59 -10.53 -1.92
N PHE A 103 -4.64 -10.45 -0.98
CA PHE A 103 -3.75 -9.31 -0.83
C PHE A 103 -2.97 -9.02 -2.11
N LYS A 104 -2.35 -10.03 -2.72
CA LYS A 104 -1.63 -9.88 -4.00
C LYS A 104 -2.54 -9.34 -5.10
N THR A 105 -3.75 -9.91 -5.21
CA THR A 105 -4.72 -9.54 -6.25
C THR A 105 -5.22 -8.11 -6.06
N ARG A 106 -5.67 -7.74 -4.85
CA ARG A 106 -6.10 -6.39 -4.50
C ARG A 106 -4.99 -5.37 -4.74
N ARG A 107 -3.76 -5.69 -4.34
CA ARG A 107 -2.59 -4.82 -4.52
C ARG A 107 -2.36 -4.49 -5.99
N VAL A 108 -2.25 -5.50 -6.85
CA VAL A 108 -1.98 -5.27 -8.27
C VAL A 108 -3.08 -4.42 -8.92
N ALA A 109 -4.35 -4.73 -8.63
CA ALA A 109 -5.47 -3.96 -9.16
C ALA A 109 -5.45 -2.49 -8.70
N ALA A 110 -5.19 -2.24 -7.42
CA ALA A 110 -5.17 -0.88 -6.86
C ALA A 110 -4.00 -0.05 -7.41
N PHE A 111 -2.79 -0.61 -7.48
CA PHE A 111 -1.64 0.08 -8.06
C PHE A 111 -1.84 0.37 -9.55
N ARG A 112 -2.37 -0.59 -10.31
CA ARG A 112 -2.69 -0.35 -11.74
C ARG A 112 -3.69 0.79 -11.90
N LYS A 113 -4.78 0.78 -11.13
CA LYS A 113 -5.79 1.84 -11.15
C LYS A 113 -5.18 3.20 -10.80
N ASN A 114 -4.38 3.26 -9.73
CA ASN A 114 -3.75 4.49 -9.29
C ASN A 114 -2.77 5.07 -10.31
N LEU A 115 -1.94 4.24 -10.95
CA LEU A 115 -1.02 4.68 -12.00
C LEU A 115 -1.77 5.24 -13.22
N VAL A 116 -2.88 4.62 -13.63
CA VAL A 116 -3.72 5.14 -14.72
C VAL A 116 -4.32 6.48 -14.33
N GLU A 117 -4.93 6.57 -13.16
CA GLU A 117 -5.53 7.81 -12.66
C GLU A 117 -4.50 8.93 -12.46
N LEU A 118 -3.27 8.59 -12.06
CA LEU A 118 -2.17 9.55 -11.93
C LEU A 118 -1.74 10.08 -13.31
N ALA A 119 -1.58 9.22 -14.31
CA ALA A 119 -1.26 9.65 -15.67
C ALA A 119 -2.37 10.54 -16.27
N GLU A 120 -3.64 10.22 -16.03
CA GLU A 120 -4.77 11.06 -16.44
C GLU A 120 -4.74 12.44 -15.75
N LEU A 121 -4.37 12.46 -14.47
CA LEU A 121 -4.22 13.69 -13.68
C LEU A 121 -3.06 14.55 -14.19
N GLU A 122 -1.89 13.95 -14.43
CA GLU A 122 -0.71 14.61 -15.03
C GLU A 122 -1.06 15.22 -16.39
N LEU A 123 -1.80 14.49 -17.24
CA LEU A 123 -2.24 15.01 -18.53
C LEU A 123 -3.17 16.23 -18.38
N LYS A 124 -4.06 16.21 -17.39
CA LYS A 124 -4.93 17.34 -17.07
C LYS A 124 -4.13 18.55 -16.58
N HIS A 125 -3.14 18.32 -15.72
CA HIS A 125 -2.24 19.38 -15.24
C HIS A 125 -1.40 19.97 -16.37
N ALA A 126 -0.83 19.14 -17.25
CA ALA A 126 -0.07 19.60 -18.40
C ALA A 126 -0.90 20.49 -19.34
N LYS A 127 -2.15 20.10 -19.62
CA LYS A 127 -3.09 20.92 -20.42
C LYS A 127 -3.40 22.26 -19.74
N GLY A 128 -3.64 22.26 -18.43
CA GLY A 128 -3.87 23.48 -17.66
C GLY A 128 -2.66 24.41 -17.63
N ASN A 129 -1.46 23.86 -17.49
CA ASN A 129 -0.20 24.60 -17.52
C ASN A 129 0.03 25.23 -18.89
N LEU A 130 -0.17 24.47 -19.97
CA LEU A 130 -0.06 24.99 -21.33
C LEU A 130 -1.00 26.18 -21.56
N GLN A 131 -2.27 26.06 -21.15
CA GLN A 131 -3.24 27.14 -21.28
C GLN A 131 -2.85 28.38 -20.47
N LEU A 132 -2.33 28.20 -19.25
CA LEU A 132 -1.83 29.31 -18.43
C LEU A 132 -0.65 30.03 -19.12
N LEU A 133 0.30 29.27 -19.66
CA LEU A 133 1.46 29.84 -20.35
C LEU A 133 1.05 30.59 -21.62
N GLN A 134 0.11 30.05 -22.40
CA GLN A 134 -0.46 30.73 -23.56
C GLN A 134 -1.14 32.06 -23.18
N ASN A 135 -1.94 32.07 -22.11
CA ASN A 135 -2.55 33.29 -21.59
C ASN A 135 -1.50 34.31 -21.12
N CYS A 136 -0.43 33.84 -20.50
CA CYS A 136 0.67 34.68 -20.07
C CYS A 136 1.41 35.33 -21.25
N LEU A 137 1.67 34.57 -22.30
CA LEU A 137 2.24 35.09 -23.54
C LEU A 137 1.35 36.16 -24.17
N ALA A 138 0.05 35.92 -24.28
CA ALA A 138 -0.90 36.91 -24.81
C ALA A 138 -0.90 38.22 -24.02
N VAL A 139 -0.90 38.14 -22.68
CA VAL A 139 -0.85 39.32 -21.79
C VAL A 139 0.47 40.09 -21.94
N LEU A 140 1.59 39.40 -22.17
CA LEU A 140 2.92 39.99 -22.33
C LEU A 140 3.11 40.62 -23.72
N ASN A 141 2.53 40.03 -24.76
CA ASN A 141 2.54 40.56 -26.12
C ASN A 141 1.62 41.78 -26.31
N GLY A 142 0.69 42.00 -25.38
CA GLY A 142 -0.30 43.07 -25.48
C GLY A 142 -1.52 42.71 -26.33
N ASP A 143 -1.70 41.41 -26.61
CA ASP A 143 -2.90 40.86 -27.27
C ASP A 143 -4.14 40.95 -26.34
N THR A 144 -3.92 41.24 -25.05
CA THR A 144 -4.88 41.61 -23.98
C THR A 144 -4.20 42.48 -22.92
#